data_AF-A0A961QSB5-F1
#
_entry.id   AF-A0A961QSB5-F1
#
_cell.length_a   1.000
_cell.length_b   1.000
_cell.length_c   1.000
_cell.angle_alpha   90.00
_cell.angle_beta   90.00
_cell.angle_gamma   90.00
#
_symmetry.space_group_name_H-M   'P 1'
#
loop_
_entity.id
_entity.type
_entity.pdbx_description
1 polymer ?
#
loop_
_entity_poly.entity_id
_entity_poly.type
_entity_poly.pdbx_seq_one_letter_code
_entity_poly.pdbx_strand_id
1 'polypeptide(L)'
;MSEASRAEHLSLMMGLLPNGSQGGKSRACMGVMVNPRPAWGKCDLETRTFHHLAHHSADVAAVLIELLAHPLIRKRAAGALGRPLAETEIRCLAALAFLHDIGKLAPGFQAKGWADHAGLQLRSHLECGQLWTAHGGPHSLDGAVAHLLRWP
;
A
#
# COMPACT_ATOMS: atom_id res chain seq x y z
N MET A 1 -23.54 -33.07 32.10
CA MET A 1 -22.84 -32.36 31.00
C MET A 1 -21.35 -32.46 31.29
N SER A 2 -20.62 -33.32 30.57
CA SER A 2 -19.22 -33.64 30.90
C SER A 2 -18.24 -32.68 30.23
N GLU A 3 -17.04 -32.56 30.81
CA GLU A 3 -15.93 -31.72 30.33
C GLU A 3 -15.56 -31.99 28.86
N ALA A 4 -15.87 -33.18 28.33
CA ALA A 4 -15.66 -33.54 26.93
C ALA A 4 -16.43 -32.63 25.95
N SER A 5 -17.61 -32.14 26.34
CA SER A 5 -18.43 -31.29 25.46
C SER A 5 -17.93 -29.82 25.39
N ARG A 6 -17.09 -29.39 26.35
CA ARG A 6 -16.46 -28.04 26.32
C ARG A 6 -15.18 -28.02 25.48
N ALA A 7 -14.51 -29.17 25.30
CA ALA A 7 -13.31 -29.28 24.49
C ALA A 7 -13.60 -29.23 22.97
N GLU A 8 -14.72 -29.79 22.51
CA GLU A 8 -15.12 -29.73 21.10
C GLU A 8 -15.48 -28.31 20.64
N HIS A 9 -16.04 -27.48 21.51
CA HIS A 9 -16.37 -26.10 21.18
C HIS A 9 -15.14 -25.18 21.05
N LEU A 10 -14.05 -25.50 21.77
CA LEU A 10 -12.80 -24.74 21.70
C LEU A 10 -11.91 -25.14 20.52
N SER A 11 -12.05 -26.36 20.00
CA SER A 11 -11.31 -26.80 18.80
C SER A 11 -11.80 -26.10 17.52
N LEU A 12 -13.08 -25.69 17.47
CA LEU A 12 -13.64 -24.96 16.33
C LEU A 12 -13.11 -23.52 16.18
N MET A 13 -12.53 -22.93 17.23
CA MET A 13 -11.94 -21.57 17.18
C MET A 13 -10.44 -21.54 16.84
N MET A 14 -9.73 -22.67 16.81
CA MET A 14 -8.27 -22.70 16.63
C MET A 14 -7.78 -23.52 15.43
N GLY A 15 -8.64 -23.81 14.44
CA GLY A 15 -8.20 -24.10 13.06
C GLY A 15 -7.23 -25.28 12.85
N LEU A 16 -7.21 -26.28 13.72
CA LEU A 16 -6.42 -27.51 13.52
C LEU A 16 -7.34 -28.63 13.02
N LEU A 17 -7.29 -28.90 11.71
CA LEU A 17 -8.01 -30.01 11.08
C LEU A 17 -7.25 -31.34 11.25
N PRO A 18 -7.92 -32.45 11.61
CA PRO A 18 -7.37 -33.79 11.44
C PRO A 18 -7.62 -34.31 10.02
N ASN A 19 -6.62 -35.03 9.49
CA ASN A 19 -6.63 -35.68 8.18
C ASN A 19 -7.71 -36.77 8.06
N GLY A 20 -8.46 -36.75 6.96
CA GLY A 20 -9.39 -37.83 6.60
C GLY A 20 -9.93 -37.67 5.17
N SER A 21 -9.45 -38.51 4.27
CA SER A 21 -9.86 -38.65 2.86
C SER A 21 -11.25 -39.29 2.74
N GLN A 22 -12.14 -38.69 1.92
CA GLN A 22 -12.84 -39.36 0.81
C GLN A 22 -13.87 -38.45 0.09
N GLY A 23 -13.82 -38.46 -1.25
CA GLY A 23 -15.00 -38.51 -2.13
C GLY A 23 -15.85 -37.25 -2.34
N GLY A 24 -15.53 -36.45 -3.36
CA GLY A 24 -16.46 -35.46 -3.92
C GLY A 24 -15.84 -34.63 -5.03
N LYS A 25 -16.16 -34.93 -6.30
CA LYS A 25 -15.73 -34.13 -7.46
C LYS A 25 -16.43 -32.77 -7.46
N SER A 26 -15.92 -31.82 -6.68
CA SER A 26 -16.14 -30.40 -6.93
C SER A 26 -14.97 -29.90 -7.75
N ARG A 27 -15.23 -29.22 -8.87
CA ARG A 27 -14.20 -28.50 -9.62
C ARG A 27 -13.59 -27.48 -8.67
N ALA A 28 -12.47 -27.83 -8.05
CA ALA A 28 -11.61 -26.87 -7.39
C ALA A 28 -11.16 -25.89 -8.48
N CYS A 29 -11.74 -24.70 -8.49
CA CYS A 29 -11.04 -23.53 -8.98
C CYS A 29 -9.67 -23.56 -8.30
N MET A 30 -8.65 -23.91 -9.07
CA MET A 30 -7.28 -24.07 -8.63
C MET A 30 -6.90 -22.75 -7.98
N GLY A 31 -6.98 -22.72 -6.64
CA GLY A 31 -6.55 -21.59 -5.85
C GLY A 31 -5.06 -21.49 -6.08
N VAL A 32 -4.65 -20.66 -7.03
CA VAL A 32 -3.29 -20.17 -7.09
C VAL A 32 -3.10 -19.53 -5.72
N MET A 33 -2.30 -20.17 -4.86
CA MET A 33 -1.74 -19.49 -3.69
C MET A 33 -0.87 -18.37 -4.25
N VAL A 34 -1.48 -17.24 -4.54
CA VAL A 34 -0.77 -16.00 -4.84
C VAL A 34 -0.17 -15.61 -3.51
N ASN A 35 1.08 -15.98 -3.27
CA ASN A 35 1.83 -15.38 -2.19
C ASN A 35 1.92 -13.89 -2.57
N PRO A 36 1.17 -12.99 -1.90
CA PRO A 36 1.06 -11.63 -2.38
C PRO A 36 2.44 -11.01 -2.22
N ARG A 37 3.14 -10.82 -3.34
CA ARG A 37 4.40 -10.09 -3.29
C ARG A 37 4.03 -8.67 -2.85
N PRO A 38 4.63 -8.17 -1.78
CA PRO A 38 4.39 -6.79 -1.38
C PRO A 38 4.72 -5.87 -2.56
N ALA A 39 3.93 -4.80 -2.72
CA ALA A 39 4.11 -3.88 -3.83
C ALA A 39 5.51 -3.26 -3.80
N TRP A 40 6.20 -3.25 -4.94
CA TRP A 40 7.53 -2.68 -5.06
C TRP A 40 7.48 -1.19 -5.41
N GLY A 41 8.38 -0.42 -4.80
CA GLY A 41 8.65 0.99 -5.14
C GLY A 41 9.85 1.15 -6.07
N LYS A 42 10.84 0.26 -5.95
CA LYS A 42 11.96 0.13 -6.88
C LYS A 42 12.20 -1.34 -7.21
N CYS A 43 12.43 -1.63 -8.49
CA CYS A 43 12.72 -2.96 -9.00
C CYS A 43 13.99 -2.87 -9.83
N ASP A 44 14.95 -3.74 -9.55
CA ASP A 44 16.05 -4.04 -10.44
C ASP A 44 15.71 -5.32 -11.20
N LEU A 45 15.59 -5.21 -12.53
CA LEU A 45 15.20 -6.34 -13.36
C LEU A 45 16.34 -7.34 -13.57
N GLU A 46 17.59 -6.89 -13.51
CA GLU A 46 18.78 -7.72 -13.69
C GLU A 46 19.04 -8.54 -12.42
N THR A 47 19.09 -7.87 -11.27
CA THR A 47 19.35 -8.55 -9.98
C THR A 47 18.11 -9.15 -9.34
N ARG A 48 16.91 -8.84 -9.88
CA ARG A 48 15.60 -9.25 -9.34
C ARG A 48 15.39 -8.81 -7.88
N THR A 49 16.05 -7.73 -7.49
CA THR A 49 15.89 -7.12 -6.16
C THR A 49 14.78 -6.10 -6.16
N PHE A 50 14.04 -6.04 -5.05
CA PHE A 50 12.90 -5.14 -4.89
C PHE A 50 13.04 -4.34 -3.59
N HIS A 51 12.78 -3.04 -3.68
CA HIS A 51 12.60 -2.19 -2.52
C HIS A 51 11.11 -1.94 -2.32
N HIS A 52 10.61 -2.23 -1.12
CA HIS A 52 9.19 -2.16 -0.77
C HIS A 52 8.63 -0.75 -0.99
N LEU A 53 7.44 -0.63 -1.61
CA LEU A 53 6.85 0.66 -1.94
C LEU A 53 6.63 1.53 -0.70
N ALA A 54 6.04 0.98 0.37
CA ALA A 54 5.82 1.73 1.59
C ALA A 54 7.13 2.20 2.25
N HIS A 55 8.24 1.45 2.13
CA HIS A 55 9.54 1.89 2.65
C HIS A 55 10.09 3.03 1.81
N HIS A 56 10.03 2.90 0.48
CA HIS A 56 10.42 3.97 -0.43
C HIS A 56 9.67 5.28 -0.15
N SER A 57 8.35 5.18 0.00
CA SER A 57 7.48 6.31 0.33
C SER A 57 7.80 6.90 1.70
N ALA A 58 8.12 6.06 2.70
CA ALA A 58 8.52 6.51 4.02
C ALA A 58 9.87 7.26 3.99
N ASP A 59 10.84 6.76 3.22
CA ASP A 59 12.14 7.42 3.03
C ASP A 59 11.96 8.82 2.44
N VAL A 60 11.10 8.97 1.42
CA VAL A 60 10.79 10.27 0.80
C VAL A 60 10.10 11.22 1.78
N ALA A 61 9.14 10.73 2.57
CA ALA A 61 8.48 11.53 3.59
C ALA A 61 9.46 11.99 4.69
N ALA A 62 10.36 11.10 5.13
CA ALA A 62 11.40 11.43 6.09
C ALA A 62 12.36 12.49 5.55
N VAL A 63 12.83 12.34 4.30
CA VAL A 63 13.66 13.35 3.63
C VAL A 63 12.96 14.72 3.59
N LEU A 64 11.66 14.76 3.29
CA LEU A 64 10.93 16.03 3.29
C LEU A 64 10.89 16.68 4.68
N ILE A 65 10.66 15.89 5.73
CA ILE A 65 10.65 16.39 7.12
C ILE A 65 12.01 17.00 7.47
N GLU A 66 13.10 16.29 7.16
CA GLU A 66 14.47 16.76 7.42
C GLU A 66 14.81 18.02 6.61
N LEU A 67 14.40 18.08 5.34
CA LEU A 67 14.56 19.27 4.52
C LEU A 67 13.78 20.45 5.12
N LEU A 68 12.55 20.24 5.58
CA LEU A 68 11.75 21.29 6.21
C LEU A 68 12.25 21.66 7.61
N ALA A 69 13.01 20.80 8.29
CA ALA A 69 13.71 21.15 9.53
C ALA A 69 14.95 22.04 9.28
N HIS A 70 15.55 21.96 8.08
CA HIS A 70 16.72 22.77 7.73
C HIS A 70 16.38 24.27 7.67
N PRO A 71 17.07 25.17 8.40
CA PRO A 71 16.68 26.58 8.55
C PRO A 71 16.49 27.35 7.24
N LEU A 72 17.39 27.14 6.27
CA LEU A 72 17.31 27.81 4.97
C LEU A 72 16.07 27.38 4.18
N ILE A 73 15.74 26.10 4.21
CA ILE A 73 14.61 25.54 3.47
C ILE A 73 13.31 25.94 4.18
N ARG A 74 13.26 25.84 5.52
CA ARG A 74 12.14 26.34 6.34
C ARG A 74 11.83 27.80 6.04
N LYS A 75 12.86 28.66 6.00
CA LYS A 75 12.70 30.10 5.67
C LYS A 75 12.14 30.31 4.26
N ARG A 76 12.62 29.55 3.28
CA ARG A 76 12.11 29.62 1.90
C ARG A 76 10.68 29.13 1.79
N ALA A 77 10.34 28.02 2.45
CA ALA A 77 8.97 27.51 2.51
C ALA A 77 8.02 28.53 3.17
N ALA A 78 8.43 29.14 4.28
CA ALA A 78 7.67 30.20 4.93
C ALA A 78 7.53 31.44 4.02
N GLY A 79 8.58 31.80 3.29
CA GLY A 79 8.54 32.88 2.30
C GLY A 79 7.56 32.60 1.16
N ALA A 80 7.56 31.38 0.63
CA ALA A 80 6.61 30.95 -0.42
C ALA A 80 5.16 30.93 0.07
N LEU A 81 4.93 30.57 1.34
CA LEU A 81 3.62 30.57 1.96
C LEU A 81 3.17 31.97 2.42
N GLY A 82 4.08 32.95 2.49
CA GLY A 82 3.84 34.28 3.03
C GLY A 82 3.70 34.32 4.57
N ARG A 83 3.92 33.20 5.25
CA ARG A 83 3.82 33.06 6.71
C ARG A 83 4.62 31.86 7.21
N PRO A 84 4.90 31.74 8.53
CA PRO A 84 5.49 30.53 9.08
C PRO A 84 4.67 29.28 8.74
N LEU A 85 5.39 28.21 8.39
CA LEU A 85 4.83 26.87 8.19
C LEU A 85 4.63 26.21 9.55
N ALA A 86 3.43 25.71 9.84
CA ALA A 86 3.11 25.03 11.09
C ALA A 86 3.55 23.56 11.07
N GLU A 87 3.78 22.99 12.24
CA GLU A 87 4.18 21.57 12.38
C GLU A 87 3.11 20.60 11.85
N THR A 88 1.83 20.94 11.99
CA THR A 88 0.73 20.16 11.41
C THR A 88 0.77 20.14 9.88
N GLU A 89 1.16 21.26 9.27
CA GLU A 89 1.30 21.36 7.81
C GLU A 89 2.50 20.57 7.32
N ILE A 90 3.61 20.54 8.06
CA ILE A 90 4.77 19.69 7.74
C ILE A 90 4.37 18.22 7.76
N ARG A 91 3.63 17.78 8.77
CA ARG A 91 3.12 16.39 8.84
C ARG A 91 2.20 16.07 7.66
N CYS A 92 1.35 17.03 7.26
CA CYS A 92 0.49 16.89 6.09
C CYS A 92 1.33 16.76 4.80
N LEU A 93 2.29 17.66 4.60
CA LEU A 93 3.20 17.60 3.45
C LEU A 93 4.00 16.29 3.41
N ALA A 94 4.43 15.79 4.56
CA ALA A 94 5.08 14.48 4.69
C ALA A 94 4.14 13.33 4.28
N ALA A 95 2.88 13.37 4.70
CA ALA A 95 1.87 12.40 4.25
C ALA A 95 1.62 12.48 2.75
N LEU A 96 1.57 13.68 2.16
CA LEU A 96 1.45 13.85 0.70
C LEU A 96 2.68 13.33 -0.04
N ALA A 97 3.88 13.57 0.49
CA ALA A 97 5.12 13.04 -0.06
C ALA A 97 5.19 11.52 0.03
N PHE A 98 4.67 10.91 1.10
CA PHE A 98 4.52 9.45 1.19
C PHE A 98 3.64 8.92 0.05
N LEU A 99 2.54 9.61 -0.25
CA LEU A 99 1.59 9.21 -1.29
C LEU A 99 2.02 9.57 -2.73
N HIS A 100 3.19 10.19 -2.94
CA HIS A 100 3.61 10.65 -4.28
C HIS A 100 3.63 9.52 -5.32
N ASP A 101 3.97 8.32 -4.88
CA ASP A 101 4.14 7.13 -5.70
C ASP A 101 2.97 6.14 -5.59
N ILE A 102 1.82 6.59 -5.09
CA ILE A 102 0.65 5.73 -4.85
C ILE A 102 0.19 4.97 -6.10
N GLY A 103 0.34 5.57 -7.28
CA GLY A 103 0.02 4.91 -8.55
C GLY A 103 0.90 3.69 -8.86
N LYS A 104 2.01 3.49 -8.15
CA LYS A 104 2.81 2.26 -8.26
C LYS A 104 2.05 1.04 -7.77
N LEU A 105 1.04 1.18 -6.91
CA LEU A 105 0.20 0.05 -6.49
C LEU A 105 -0.67 -0.50 -7.65
N ALA A 106 -0.83 0.25 -8.74
CA ALA A 106 -1.67 -0.20 -9.85
C ALA A 106 -1.12 -1.51 -10.46
N PRO A 107 -1.98 -2.51 -10.74
CA PRO A 107 -1.54 -3.79 -11.31
C PRO A 107 -0.73 -3.63 -12.59
N GLY A 108 -1.14 -2.71 -13.48
CA GLY A 108 -0.40 -2.42 -14.73
C GLY A 108 0.97 -1.78 -14.50
N PHE A 109 1.23 -1.17 -13.34
CA PHE A 109 2.58 -0.75 -12.96
C PHE A 109 3.37 -1.91 -12.36
N GLN A 110 2.80 -2.61 -11.37
CA GLN A 110 3.48 -3.74 -10.70
C GLN A 110 3.89 -4.84 -11.68
N ALA A 111 3.09 -5.06 -12.73
CA ALA A 111 3.35 -6.01 -13.81
C ALA A 111 4.68 -5.82 -14.51
N LYS A 112 5.27 -4.62 -14.50
CA LYS A 112 6.59 -4.35 -15.07
C LYS A 112 7.71 -5.16 -14.41
N GLY A 113 7.53 -5.56 -13.14
CA GLY A 113 8.49 -6.43 -12.43
C GLY A 113 8.23 -7.94 -12.61
N TRP A 114 7.18 -8.33 -13.34
CA TRP A 114 6.80 -9.72 -13.55
C TRP A 114 7.36 -10.25 -14.88
N ALA A 115 7.64 -11.55 -14.95
CA ALA A 115 8.29 -12.16 -16.12
C ALA A 115 7.47 -11.99 -17.42
N ASP A 116 6.15 -12.22 -17.36
CA ASP A 116 5.28 -12.19 -18.54
C ASP A 116 4.19 -11.10 -18.46
N HIS A 117 4.36 -10.12 -17.55
CA HIS A 117 3.39 -9.06 -17.26
C HIS A 117 1.94 -9.52 -16.95
N ALA A 118 1.70 -10.84 -16.85
CA ALA A 118 0.40 -11.49 -16.70
C ALA A 118 -0.65 -11.04 -17.74
N GLY A 119 -0.22 -10.65 -18.94
CA GLY A 119 -1.12 -10.13 -19.99
C GLY A 119 -1.76 -8.78 -19.66
N LEU A 120 -1.29 -8.09 -18.61
CA LEU A 120 -1.79 -6.77 -18.25
C LEU A 120 -1.20 -5.69 -19.16
N GLN A 121 -2.02 -4.70 -19.50
CA GLN A 121 -1.53 -3.49 -20.13
C GLN A 121 -0.67 -2.70 -19.14
N LEU A 122 0.58 -2.45 -19.52
CA LEU A 122 1.51 -1.68 -18.70
C LEU A 122 1.08 -0.21 -18.61
N ARG A 123 1.20 0.37 -17.41
CA ARG A 123 0.78 1.76 -17.14
C ARG A 123 1.87 2.57 -16.45
N SER A 124 1.82 3.88 -16.62
CA SER A 124 2.66 4.80 -15.85
C SER A 124 2.11 4.94 -14.42
N HIS A 125 2.99 4.98 -13.42
CA HIS A 125 2.56 5.25 -12.04
C HIS A 125 2.01 6.67 -11.89
N LEU A 126 2.46 7.63 -12.71
CA LEU A 126 1.94 8.99 -12.68
C LEU A 126 0.48 9.04 -13.16
N GLU A 127 0.17 8.39 -14.28
CA GLU A 127 -1.20 8.29 -14.81
C GLU A 127 -2.12 7.57 -13.79
N CYS A 128 -1.67 6.43 -13.25
CA CYS A 128 -2.43 5.70 -12.25
C CYS A 128 -2.65 6.50 -10.96
N GLY A 129 -1.60 7.21 -10.50
CA GLY A 129 -1.66 8.06 -9.32
C GLY A 129 -2.65 9.21 -9.51
N GLN A 130 -2.57 9.91 -10.64
CA GLN A 130 -3.50 10.98 -11.01
C GLN A 130 -4.95 10.49 -11.08
N LEU A 131 -5.21 9.33 -11.69
CA LEU A 131 -6.56 8.77 -11.73
C LEU A 131 -7.11 8.50 -10.33
N TRP A 132 -6.31 7.92 -9.43
CA TRP A 132 -6.77 7.61 -8.08
C TRP A 132 -6.94 8.83 -7.19
N THR A 133 -6.13 9.88 -7.38
CA THR A 133 -6.29 11.15 -6.66
C THR A 133 -7.43 11.99 -7.24
N ALA A 134 -7.68 11.94 -8.56
CA ALA A 134 -8.74 12.71 -9.22
C ALA A 134 -10.13 12.06 -9.12
N HIS A 135 -10.20 10.72 -9.08
CA HIS A 135 -11.47 9.97 -9.01
C HIS A 135 -11.81 9.50 -7.59
N GLY A 136 -11.36 10.21 -6.56
CA GLY A 136 -11.60 9.87 -5.16
C GLY A 136 -13.08 9.66 -4.84
N GLY A 137 -13.49 8.40 -4.66
CA GLY A 137 -14.79 8.03 -4.09
C GLY A 137 -14.64 7.75 -2.59
N PRO A 138 -15.73 7.64 -1.80
CA PRO A 138 -15.67 7.45 -0.35
C PRO A 138 -14.84 6.26 0.13
N HIS A 139 -14.61 5.28 -0.74
CA HIS A 139 -13.84 4.05 -0.45
C HIS A 139 -12.44 4.03 -1.07
N SER A 140 -12.02 5.07 -1.80
CA SER A 140 -10.66 5.13 -2.33
C SER A 140 -9.65 5.13 -1.17
N LEU A 141 -8.54 4.42 -1.37
CA LEU A 141 -7.51 4.22 -0.34
C LEU A 141 -8.06 3.61 0.96
N ASP A 142 -8.98 2.65 0.86
CA ASP A 142 -9.62 2.01 2.01
C ASP A 142 -10.35 3.02 2.93
N GLY A 143 -10.97 4.04 2.31
CA GLY A 143 -11.63 5.14 3.00
C GLY A 143 -10.68 6.23 3.52
N ALA A 144 -9.36 6.04 3.42
CA ALA A 144 -8.38 7.03 3.84
C ALA A 144 -8.46 8.33 3.00
N VAL A 145 -8.95 8.25 1.76
CA VAL A 145 -9.16 9.44 0.90
C VAL A 145 -10.05 10.48 1.57
N ALA A 146 -10.98 10.06 2.44
CA ALA A 146 -11.88 10.97 3.12
C ALA A 146 -11.15 11.91 4.09
N HIS A 147 -9.97 11.52 4.60
CA HIS A 147 -9.11 12.40 5.38
C HIS A 147 -8.42 13.46 4.52
N LEU A 148 -8.11 13.14 3.25
CA LEU A 148 -7.55 14.09 2.29
C LEU A 148 -8.62 15.08 1.80
N LEU A 149 -9.83 14.59 1.49
CA LEU A 149 -10.93 15.41 0.95
C LEU A 149 -11.56 16.37 1.98
N ARG A 150 -11.47 16.06 3.28
CA ARG A 150 -11.98 16.91 4.37
C ARG A 150 -10.95 17.91 4.88
N TRP A 151 -9.76 17.95 4.30
CA TRP A 151 -8.75 18.93 4.65
C TRP A 151 -9.16 20.31 4.09
N PRO A 152 -9.12 21.38 4.91
CA PRO A 152 -9.52 22.72 4.49
C PRO A 152 -8.59 23.33 3.45
#